data_AF-A0A6V7YC35-F1
#
_entry.id   AF-A0A6V7YC35-F1
#
_cell.length_a   1.000
_cell.length_b   1.000
_cell.length_c   1.000
_cell.angle_alpha   90.00
_cell.angle_beta   90.00
_cell.angle_gamma   90.00
#
_symmetry.space_group_name_H-M   'P 1'
#
loop_
_entity.id
_entity.type
_entity.pdbx_description
1 polymer ?
#
loop_
_entity_poly.entity_id
_entity_poly.type
_entity_poly.pdbx_seq_one_letter_code
_entity_poly.pdbx_strand_id
1 'polypeptide(L)'
;MQLANGSPLLKTWQGILQVIVFTSVAQYLGLTWIRRLTLSINGIQCYDSGIHYAYRCLLLHELGADREVSKGLYEAALYYKDAVDKNDFEGSGFKSRAARFAKGQTCRLLSHLDYDMARQNQLLIPNSDVLWTFYRNSDEFLIHAPKYRKKAGEELLNNTSTYRLRLHDMRIFVKQVDLSMSLNNAIARHLEQAPAKYAYRKIEIRSVFLGKGRQEITHAAFTSTCPRRLVICFVSAPAYTGNTALSPFNFEHANLRTVSAEFGGFQFPAVPYDFDFSNDSFVRAFVDMYVGMDLDAWPNSDQRTLSIGMKEFSQSSCFFVIPMTSTLEDTNGLELIRQGTTTVRCMFNQPVKDEGYEMIIMGEFDAIMSINADRVLSTDGSV
;
A
#
# COMPACT_ATOMS: atom_id res chain seq x y z
N MET A 1 16.79 -59.97 -2.79
CA MET A 1 16.65 -58.86 -3.76
C MET A 1 15.84 -57.77 -3.08
N GLN A 2 16.42 -56.57 -2.93
CA GLN A 2 15.84 -55.34 -2.37
C GLN A 2 14.49 -54.99 -3.05
N LEU A 3 13.54 -54.28 -2.43
CA LEU A 3 13.62 -52.84 -2.15
C LEU A 3 12.71 -52.39 -0.99
N ALA A 4 13.14 -51.30 -0.37
CA ALA A 4 12.64 -50.69 0.85
C ALA A 4 11.96 -49.33 0.59
N ASN A 5 11.40 -48.78 1.68
CA ASN A 5 11.04 -47.37 1.95
C ASN A 5 9.70 -46.92 1.34
N GLY A 6 8.72 -46.41 2.08
CA GLY A 6 8.78 -45.69 3.35
C GLY A 6 7.93 -44.43 3.18
N SER A 7 6.62 -44.55 3.36
CA SER A 7 5.68 -43.42 3.32
C SER A 7 5.84 -42.58 4.58
N PRO A 8 6.09 -41.26 4.51
CA PRO A 8 6.04 -40.42 5.69
C PRO A 8 4.57 -40.18 6.03
N LEU A 9 4.13 -40.83 7.10
CA LEU A 9 2.89 -40.52 7.81
C LEU A 9 2.78 -39.01 8.01
N LEU A 10 1.69 -38.43 7.51
CA LEU A 10 1.16 -37.14 7.94
C LEU A 10 0.90 -37.23 9.46
N LYS A 11 1.88 -36.84 10.26
CA LYS A 11 1.73 -36.70 11.70
C LYS A 11 0.79 -35.52 11.96
N THR A 12 -0.42 -35.84 12.39
CA THR A 12 -1.29 -34.91 13.11
C THR A 12 -0.55 -34.40 14.35
N TRP A 13 -0.63 -33.09 14.56
CA TRP A 13 0.13 -32.31 15.54
C TRP A 13 -0.25 -32.62 16.99
N GLN A 14 0.26 -33.72 17.53
CA GLN A 14 0.28 -33.98 18.98
C GLN A 14 1.68 -34.45 19.38
N GLY A 15 2.45 -33.56 20.00
CA GLY A 15 3.70 -33.94 20.67
C GLY A 15 4.98 -33.26 20.17
N ILE A 16 4.99 -31.94 20.02
CA ILE A 16 6.23 -31.16 20.11
C ILE A 16 6.02 -30.11 21.19
N LEU A 17 6.87 -30.17 22.22
CA LEU A 17 7.11 -29.11 23.22
C LEU A 17 6.93 -27.73 22.59
N GLN A 18 6.30 -26.78 23.32
CA GLN A 18 6.15 -25.38 22.95
C GLN A 18 7.33 -24.85 22.11
N VAL A 19 7.21 -24.96 20.79
CA VAL A 19 8.00 -24.12 19.91
C VAL A 19 7.26 -22.80 20.01
N ILE A 20 7.80 -21.88 20.83
CA ILE A 20 7.44 -20.48 20.70
C ILE A 20 7.92 -20.13 19.28
N VAL A 21 7.00 -20.20 18.33
CA VAL A 21 7.30 -19.86 16.94
C VAL A 21 7.35 -18.35 16.92
N PHE A 22 8.55 -17.78 16.94
CA PHE A 22 8.79 -16.34 16.77
C PHE A 22 8.64 -15.96 15.29
N THR A 23 7.47 -16.28 14.74
CA THR A 23 7.09 -16.01 13.35
C THR A 23 5.71 -15.44 13.34
N SER A 24 5.52 -14.46 12.49
CA SER A 24 4.29 -13.76 12.24
C SER A 24 4.07 -13.63 10.74
N VAL A 25 3.07 -12.85 10.38
CA VAL A 25 2.76 -12.47 9.01
C VAL A 25 3.06 -10.99 8.80
N ALA A 26 3.26 -10.61 7.54
CA ALA A 26 3.37 -9.22 7.14
C ALA A 26 2.13 -8.42 7.58
N GLN A 27 2.32 -7.12 7.78
CA GLN A 27 1.26 -6.23 8.22
C GLN A 27 0.07 -6.24 7.25
N TYR A 28 -1.13 -6.09 7.80
CA TYR A 28 -2.36 -5.92 7.02
C TYR A 28 -2.67 -7.07 6.05
N LEU A 29 -2.43 -8.31 6.51
CA LEU A 29 -2.55 -9.53 5.70
C LEU A 29 -3.89 -9.65 4.97
N GLY A 30 -4.98 -9.06 5.47
CA GLY A 30 -6.30 -9.07 4.81
C GLY A 30 -6.30 -8.53 3.38
N LEU A 31 -5.39 -7.60 3.05
CA LEU A 31 -5.21 -7.08 1.69
C LEU A 31 -3.82 -7.37 1.12
N THR A 32 -2.76 -7.40 1.93
CA THR A 32 -1.38 -7.55 1.44
C THR A 32 -1.07 -8.93 0.88
N TRP A 33 -1.92 -9.94 1.16
CA TRP A 33 -1.87 -11.25 0.50
C TRP A 33 -2.08 -11.17 -1.02
N ILE A 34 -2.71 -10.10 -1.50
CA ILE A 34 -2.91 -9.81 -2.92
C ILE A 34 -1.68 -9.07 -3.43
N ARG A 35 -1.03 -9.63 -4.45
CA ARG A 35 0.08 -9.00 -5.17
C ARG A 35 -0.40 -8.08 -6.29
N ARG A 36 -1.42 -8.54 -7.02
CA ARG A 36 -2.06 -7.81 -8.11
C ARG A 36 -3.56 -8.04 -8.06
N LEU A 37 -4.32 -6.97 -8.24
CA LEU A 37 -5.76 -7.00 -8.43
C LEU A 37 -6.06 -6.39 -9.80
N THR A 38 -6.81 -7.11 -10.63
CA THR A 38 -7.40 -6.54 -11.85
C THR A 38 -8.91 -6.56 -11.77
N LEU A 39 -9.54 -5.54 -12.37
CA LEU A 39 -10.98 -5.39 -12.45
C LEU A 39 -11.38 -5.22 -13.91
N SER A 40 -12.31 -6.05 -14.36
CA SER A 40 -12.96 -5.88 -15.65
C SER A 40 -14.44 -5.62 -15.46
N ILE A 41 -14.98 -4.64 -16.17
CA ILE A 41 -16.40 -4.34 -16.23
C ILE A 41 -16.84 -4.55 -17.67
N ASN A 42 -17.87 -5.38 -17.89
CA ASN A 42 -18.40 -5.72 -19.21
C ASN A 42 -17.30 -6.20 -20.18
N GLY A 43 -16.35 -7.00 -19.68
CA GLY A 43 -15.22 -7.54 -20.45
C GLY A 43 -14.04 -6.58 -20.67
N ILE A 44 -14.16 -5.29 -20.32
CA ILE A 44 -13.09 -4.29 -20.47
C ILE A 44 -12.34 -4.15 -19.14
N GLN A 45 -11.02 -4.36 -19.15
CA GLN A 45 -10.19 -4.14 -17.96
C GLN A 45 -10.08 -2.64 -17.69
N CYS A 46 -10.62 -2.20 -16.55
CA CYS A 46 -10.64 -0.78 -16.15
C CYS A 46 -9.65 -0.46 -15.03
N TYR A 47 -9.17 -1.46 -14.30
CA TYR A 47 -8.19 -1.28 -13.23
C TYR A 47 -7.18 -2.42 -13.19
N ASP A 48 -5.93 -2.04 -12.92
CA ASP A 48 -4.82 -2.93 -12.66
C ASP A 48 -3.84 -2.26 -11.70
N SER A 49 -3.65 -2.89 -10.55
CA SER A 49 -2.71 -2.40 -9.53
C SER A 49 -1.24 -2.66 -9.87
N GLY A 50 -0.96 -3.44 -10.90
CA GLY A 50 0.37 -4.05 -11.11
C GLY A 50 0.78 -4.94 -9.92
N ILE A 51 2.08 -5.14 -9.74
CA ILE A 51 2.63 -5.99 -8.66
C ILE A 51 2.67 -5.31 -7.27
N HIS A 52 2.19 -4.06 -7.18
CA HIS A 52 2.35 -3.21 -5.99
C HIS A 52 1.07 -3.09 -5.15
N TYR A 53 0.11 -4.00 -5.31
CA TYR A 53 -1.17 -3.92 -4.58
C TYR A 53 -0.98 -3.85 -3.05
N ALA A 54 -0.05 -4.65 -2.51
CA ALA A 54 0.25 -4.67 -1.08
C ALA A 54 0.77 -3.31 -0.59
N TYR A 55 1.69 -2.68 -1.33
CA TYR A 55 2.20 -1.34 -1.02
C TYR A 55 1.11 -0.29 -1.16
N ARG A 56 0.27 -0.38 -2.19
CA ARG A 56 -0.88 0.50 -2.37
C ARG A 56 -1.78 0.49 -1.14
N CYS A 57 -2.25 -0.69 -0.74
CA CYS A 57 -3.16 -0.84 0.39
C CYS A 57 -2.54 -0.29 1.67
N LEU A 58 -1.25 -0.58 1.91
CA LEU A 58 -0.60 -0.13 3.12
C LEU A 58 -0.35 1.38 3.12
N LEU A 59 0.18 1.97 2.04
CA LEU A 59 0.42 3.41 1.94
C LEU A 59 -0.88 4.20 2.14
N LEU A 60 -1.96 3.74 1.53
CA LEU A 60 -3.27 4.39 1.66
C LEU A 60 -3.89 4.19 3.04
N HIS A 61 -3.58 3.08 3.70
CA HIS A 61 -3.97 2.89 5.09
C HIS A 61 -3.16 3.82 6.01
N GLU A 62 -1.83 3.80 5.92
CA GLU A 62 -0.93 4.57 6.78
C GLU A 62 -1.18 6.08 6.66
N LEU A 63 -1.43 6.58 5.45
CA LEU A 63 -1.63 8.01 5.18
C LEU A 63 -3.11 8.45 5.20
N GLY A 64 -4.04 7.56 4.88
CA GLY A 64 -5.45 7.92 4.66
C GLY A 64 -6.41 7.48 5.76
N ALA A 65 -6.10 6.42 6.52
CA ALA A 65 -6.99 5.90 7.55
C ALA A 65 -6.88 6.70 8.86
N ASP A 66 -8.03 6.94 9.49
CA ASP A 66 -8.05 7.56 10.81
C ASP A 66 -7.49 6.61 11.87
N ARG A 67 -6.65 7.15 12.75
CA ARG A 67 -5.98 6.42 13.83
C ARG A 67 -6.94 5.62 14.70
N GLU A 68 -8.11 6.13 15.05
CA GLU A 68 -9.04 5.42 15.93
C GLU A 68 -9.73 4.27 15.20
N VAL A 69 -10.07 4.47 13.91
CA VAL A 69 -10.60 3.38 13.07
C VAL A 69 -9.55 2.29 12.87
N SER A 70 -8.28 2.66 12.62
CA SER A 70 -7.14 1.74 12.47
C SER A 70 -6.93 0.84 13.69
N LYS A 71 -7.16 1.34 14.91
CA LYS A 71 -7.05 0.54 16.14
C LYS A 71 -8.15 -0.50 16.33
N GLY A 72 -9.34 -0.28 15.75
CA GLY A 72 -10.49 -1.16 15.97
C GLY A 72 -10.80 -2.02 14.75
N LEU A 73 -11.33 -1.39 13.70
CA LEU A 73 -11.89 -2.10 12.54
C LEU A 73 -10.85 -2.95 11.81
N TYR A 74 -9.64 -2.42 11.67
CA TYR A 74 -8.61 -3.03 10.81
C TYR A 74 -7.86 -4.20 11.46
N GLU A 75 -8.10 -4.48 12.75
CA GLU A 75 -7.68 -5.74 13.37
C GLU A 75 -8.37 -6.96 12.72
N ALA A 76 -9.56 -6.77 12.13
CA ALA A 76 -10.26 -7.78 11.33
C ALA A 76 -9.45 -8.20 10.08
N ALA A 77 -8.51 -7.37 9.64
CA ALA A 77 -7.64 -7.59 8.51
C ALA A 77 -6.16 -7.78 8.92
N LEU A 78 -5.90 -8.01 10.21
CA LEU A 78 -4.55 -8.14 10.81
C LEU A 78 -3.66 -6.90 10.64
N TYR A 79 -4.25 -5.71 10.65
CA TYR A 79 -3.48 -4.50 10.91
C TYR A 79 -3.40 -4.27 12.42
N TYR A 80 -2.19 -4.27 12.97
CA TYR A 80 -1.91 -3.88 14.35
C TYR A 80 -0.72 -2.95 14.37
N LYS A 81 -0.83 -1.79 15.04
CA LYS A 81 0.27 -0.84 15.07
C LYS A 81 1.55 -1.49 15.61
N ASP A 82 2.58 -1.54 14.76
CA ASP A 82 3.89 -2.07 15.11
C ASP A 82 4.69 -1.07 15.95
N ALA A 83 5.72 -1.59 16.64
CA ALA A 83 6.73 -0.75 17.27
C ALA A 83 7.48 0.09 16.22
N VAL A 84 8.35 0.99 16.70
CA VAL A 84 9.16 1.81 15.79
C VAL A 84 10.10 0.91 14.98
N ASP A 85 10.77 -0.06 15.62
CA ASP A 85 11.45 -1.12 14.88
C ASP A 85 10.42 -2.15 14.40
N LYS A 86 10.18 -2.19 13.08
CA LYS A 86 9.22 -3.12 12.47
C LYS A 86 9.68 -4.57 12.51
N ASN A 87 10.95 -4.82 12.81
CA ASN A 87 11.51 -6.17 12.93
C ASN A 87 11.60 -6.66 14.38
N ASP A 88 11.14 -5.86 15.34
CA ASP A 88 11.11 -6.25 16.75
C ASP A 88 10.09 -7.35 17.01
N PHE A 89 10.57 -8.57 17.23
CA PHE A 89 9.75 -9.73 17.58
C PHE A 89 9.07 -9.59 18.95
N GLU A 90 9.53 -8.67 19.82
CA GLU A 90 8.89 -8.35 21.09
C GLU A 90 7.81 -7.25 20.95
N GLY A 91 7.70 -6.62 19.78
CA GLY A 91 6.73 -5.59 19.48
C GLY A 91 5.28 -6.07 19.62
N SER A 92 4.40 -5.18 20.10
CA SER A 92 2.99 -5.50 20.34
C SER A 92 2.26 -5.91 19.07
N GLY A 93 2.45 -5.20 17.95
CA GLY A 93 1.83 -5.51 16.67
C GLY A 93 2.25 -6.89 16.15
N PHE A 94 3.55 -7.18 16.16
CA PHE A 94 4.10 -8.49 15.78
C PHE A 94 3.47 -9.62 16.60
N LYS A 95 3.44 -9.48 17.93
CA LYS A 95 2.86 -10.46 18.85
C LYS A 95 1.36 -10.67 18.61
N SER A 96 0.61 -9.60 18.38
CA SER A 96 -0.83 -9.68 18.07
C SER A 96 -1.08 -10.43 16.76
N ARG A 97 -0.31 -10.15 15.70
CA ARG A 97 -0.38 -10.90 14.44
C ARG A 97 0.01 -12.38 14.63
N ALA A 98 1.10 -12.66 15.34
CA ALA A 98 1.57 -14.02 15.59
C ALA A 98 0.56 -14.85 16.41
N ALA A 99 -0.05 -14.22 17.42
CA ALA A 99 -1.07 -14.85 18.26
C ALA A 99 -2.27 -15.36 17.44
N ARG A 100 -2.63 -14.68 16.35
CA ARG A 100 -3.74 -15.08 15.47
C ARG A 100 -3.50 -16.36 14.67
N PHE A 101 -2.26 -16.85 14.62
CA PHE A 101 -1.86 -18.12 14.01
C PHE A 101 -1.26 -19.12 15.01
N ALA A 102 -1.17 -18.75 16.29
CA ALA A 102 -0.59 -19.59 17.31
C ALA A 102 -1.27 -20.96 17.40
N LYS A 103 -0.49 -22.00 17.72
CA LYS A 103 -0.96 -23.39 17.84
C LYS A 103 -1.56 -23.96 16.53
N GLY A 104 -1.27 -23.34 15.38
CA GLY A 104 -1.75 -23.81 14.08
C GLY A 104 -3.24 -23.52 13.82
N GLN A 105 -3.82 -22.56 14.54
CA GLN A 105 -5.21 -22.17 14.33
C GLN A 105 -5.41 -21.48 12.97
N THR A 106 -6.58 -21.64 12.39
CA THR A 106 -6.97 -20.93 11.17
C THR A 106 -7.44 -19.52 11.52
N CYS A 107 -6.98 -18.54 10.74
CA CYS A 107 -7.38 -17.15 10.90
C CYS A 107 -8.42 -16.76 9.85
N ARG A 108 -9.52 -16.12 10.28
CA ARG A 108 -10.49 -15.51 9.37
C ARG A 108 -10.24 -14.01 9.30
N LEU A 109 -10.26 -13.48 8.08
CA LEU A 109 -9.98 -12.09 7.77
C LEU A 109 -11.15 -11.51 6.98
N LEU A 110 -11.44 -10.23 7.21
CA LEU A 110 -12.38 -9.47 6.41
C LEU A 110 -11.83 -8.07 6.20
N SER A 111 -11.80 -7.64 4.95
CA SER A 111 -11.32 -6.31 4.55
C SER A 111 -12.10 -5.83 3.34
N HIS A 112 -12.29 -4.51 3.26
CA HIS A 112 -12.81 -3.87 2.06
C HIS A 112 -11.74 -3.90 0.97
N LEU A 113 -12.09 -4.37 -0.23
CA LEU A 113 -11.15 -4.39 -1.36
C LEU A 113 -10.77 -2.98 -1.77
N ASP A 114 -9.51 -2.80 -2.15
CA ASP A 114 -8.96 -1.49 -2.46
C ASP A 114 -8.67 -1.33 -3.95
N TYR A 115 -9.52 -0.58 -4.65
CA TYR A 115 -9.32 -0.21 -6.04
C TYR A 115 -9.94 1.16 -6.28
N ASP A 116 -9.56 1.82 -7.37
CA ASP A 116 -9.88 3.24 -7.59
C ASP A 116 -11.40 3.51 -7.54
N MET A 117 -12.19 2.67 -8.22
CA MET A 117 -13.67 2.73 -8.24
C MET A 117 -14.34 2.47 -6.88
N ALA A 118 -13.65 1.81 -5.95
CA ALA A 118 -14.17 1.54 -4.61
C ALA A 118 -14.14 2.77 -3.69
N ARG A 119 -13.48 3.86 -4.12
CA ARG A 119 -13.29 5.10 -3.35
C ARG A 119 -14.28 6.21 -3.68
N GLN A 120 -15.24 5.97 -4.57
CA GLN A 120 -16.28 6.92 -4.93
C GLN A 120 -17.65 6.43 -4.43
N ASN A 121 -18.55 7.36 -4.10
CA ASN A 121 -19.80 7.06 -3.39
C ASN A 121 -20.97 6.62 -4.29
N GLN A 122 -20.83 6.72 -5.61
CA GLN A 122 -21.86 6.36 -6.58
C GLN A 122 -21.90 4.84 -6.80
N LEU A 123 -23.11 4.32 -7.00
CA LEU A 123 -23.32 2.93 -7.35
C LEU A 123 -23.15 2.73 -8.85
N LEU A 124 -22.65 1.56 -9.24
CA LEU A 124 -22.56 1.18 -10.63
C LEU A 124 -23.95 1.03 -11.25
N ILE A 125 -24.12 1.47 -12.50
CA ILE A 125 -25.37 1.33 -13.24
C ILE A 125 -25.78 -0.15 -13.40
N PRO A 126 -27.10 -0.44 -13.49
CA PRO A 126 -27.60 -1.80 -13.61
C PRO A 126 -27.14 -2.48 -14.91
N ASN A 127 -27.14 -3.82 -14.87
CA ASN A 127 -26.67 -4.70 -15.96
C ASN A 127 -25.21 -4.47 -16.32
N SER A 128 -24.35 -4.37 -15.29
CA SER A 128 -22.90 -4.31 -15.45
C SER A 128 -22.27 -5.56 -14.84
N ASP A 129 -21.56 -6.33 -15.65
CA ASP A 129 -20.84 -7.53 -15.22
C ASP A 129 -19.47 -7.14 -14.68
N VAL A 130 -19.20 -7.49 -13.42
CA VAL A 130 -17.95 -7.13 -12.74
C VAL A 130 -17.14 -8.39 -12.44
N LEU A 131 -15.90 -8.43 -12.93
CA LEU A 131 -14.97 -9.52 -12.73
C LEU A 131 -13.72 -9.02 -11.97
N TRP A 132 -13.50 -9.55 -10.78
CA TRP A 132 -12.26 -9.36 -10.02
C TRP A 132 -11.32 -10.55 -10.23
N THR A 133 -10.08 -10.28 -10.62
CA THR A 133 -9.03 -11.31 -10.69
C THR A 133 -7.96 -11.01 -9.64
N PHE A 134 -7.74 -11.97 -8.74
CA PHE A 134 -6.76 -11.87 -7.65
C PHE A 134 -5.50 -12.68 -7.97
N TYR A 135 -4.35 -12.04 -7.87
CA TYR A 135 -3.05 -12.72 -7.92
C TYR A 135 -2.42 -12.70 -6.54
N ARG A 136 -2.15 -13.88 -6.00
CA ARG A 136 -1.57 -14.05 -4.67
C ARG A 136 -0.11 -13.62 -4.62
N ASN A 137 0.30 -13.06 -3.48
CA ASN A 137 1.69 -12.72 -3.19
C ASN A 137 2.52 -13.94 -2.76
N SER A 138 3.85 -13.82 -2.84
CA SER A 138 4.73 -14.91 -2.45
C SER A 138 4.67 -15.13 -0.93
N ASP A 139 4.83 -16.39 -0.51
CA ASP A 139 4.87 -16.73 0.92
C ASP A 139 6.02 -15.99 1.63
N GLU A 140 7.16 -15.87 0.94
CA GLU A 140 8.35 -15.13 1.40
C GLU A 140 8.05 -13.67 1.75
N PHE A 141 7.26 -12.97 0.92
CA PHE A 141 6.83 -11.60 1.21
C PHE A 141 5.82 -11.52 2.36
N LEU A 142 4.96 -12.53 2.52
CA LEU A 142 3.87 -12.52 3.50
C LEU A 142 4.28 -13.02 4.89
N ILE A 143 5.41 -13.71 5.00
CA ILE A 143 5.89 -14.29 6.27
C ILE A 143 6.93 -13.35 6.87
N HIS A 144 6.77 -13.06 8.16
CA HIS A 144 7.72 -12.27 8.92
C HIS A 144 8.32 -13.11 10.04
N ALA A 145 9.58 -13.51 9.86
CA ALA A 145 10.36 -14.40 10.72
C ALA A 145 11.70 -13.72 11.09
N PRO A 146 11.68 -12.62 11.87
CA PRO A 146 12.90 -11.93 12.30
C PRO A 146 13.77 -12.81 13.21
N LYS A 147 14.98 -12.32 13.50
CA LYS A 147 15.81 -12.94 14.55
C LYS A 147 15.08 -12.87 15.90
N TYR A 148 15.27 -13.88 16.73
CA TYR A 148 14.54 -14.01 18.00
C TYR A 148 15.45 -14.48 19.13
N ARG A 149 15.01 -14.30 20.38
CA ARG A 149 15.67 -14.87 21.57
C ARG A 149 14.70 -15.77 22.33
N LYS A 150 15.20 -16.86 22.92
CA LYS A 150 14.34 -17.81 23.68
C LYS A 150 14.06 -17.28 25.08
N LYS A 151 15.03 -16.60 25.69
CA LYS A 151 14.86 -15.92 26.98
C LYS A 151 15.46 -14.51 26.96
N ALA A 152 14.95 -13.65 27.84
CA ALA A 152 15.51 -12.33 28.03
C ALA A 152 16.99 -12.43 28.46
N GLY A 153 17.86 -11.68 27.79
CA GLY A 153 19.31 -11.66 28.03
C GLY A 153 20.14 -12.65 27.20
N GLU A 154 19.52 -13.53 26.40
CA GLU A 154 20.23 -14.40 25.45
C GLU A 154 20.48 -13.71 24.10
N GLU A 155 21.47 -14.21 23.35
CA GLU A 155 21.79 -13.75 22.00
C GLU A 155 20.64 -14.00 21.00
N LEU A 156 20.55 -13.13 19.99
CA LEU A 156 19.60 -13.25 18.90
C LEU A 156 19.99 -14.41 17.97
N LEU A 157 19.07 -15.35 17.79
CA LEU A 157 19.20 -16.50 16.92
C LEU A 157 18.51 -16.21 15.57
N ASN A 158 19.13 -16.69 14.48
CA ASN A 158 18.51 -16.64 13.16
C ASN A 158 17.35 -17.64 13.07
N ASN A 159 16.25 -17.22 12.45
CA ASN A 159 15.18 -18.14 12.10
C ASN A 159 15.51 -18.86 10.78
N THR A 160 15.83 -20.15 10.86
CA THR A 160 16.17 -21.00 9.69
C THR A 160 15.01 -21.89 9.24
N SER A 161 13.84 -21.78 9.89
CA SER A 161 12.68 -22.59 9.54
C SER A 161 11.99 -22.05 8.30
N THR A 162 11.48 -22.94 7.45
CA THR A 162 10.66 -22.57 6.31
C THR A 162 9.18 -22.62 6.68
N TYR A 163 8.48 -21.54 6.38
CA TYR A 163 7.05 -21.40 6.64
C TYR A 163 6.30 -21.25 5.32
N ARG A 164 5.01 -21.62 5.32
CA ARG A 164 4.11 -21.44 4.18
C ARG A 164 2.76 -20.97 4.68
N LEU A 165 2.18 -20.00 3.97
CA LEU A 165 0.82 -19.55 4.23
C LEU A 165 -0.13 -20.40 3.38
N ARG A 166 -1.30 -20.78 3.91
CA ARG A 166 -2.33 -21.50 3.14
C ARG A 166 -3.63 -20.73 3.19
N LEU A 167 -4.17 -20.40 2.02
CA LEU A 167 -5.53 -19.87 1.90
C LEU A 167 -6.49 -21.06 1.82
N HIS A 168 -7.48 -21.08 2.71
CA HIS A 168 -8.44 -22.19 2.82
C HIS A 168 -9.73 -21.92 2.05
N ASP A 169 -10.32 -20.75 2.25
CA ASP A 169 -11.59 -20.33 1.64
C ASP A 169 -11.52 -18.82 1.38
N MET A 170 -12.19 -18.35 0.32
CA MET A 170 -12.28 -16.95 -0.06
C MET A 170 -13.71 -16.63 -0.47
N ARG A 171 -14.28 -15.57 0.13
CA ARG A 171 -15.63 -15.10 -0.16
C ARG A 171 -15.60 -13.61 -0.39
N ILE A 172 -16.38 -13.16 -1.37
CA ILE A 172 -16.61 -11.75 -1.63
C ILE A 172 -18.05 -11.40 -1.26
N PHE A 173 -18.21 -10.31 -0.53
CA PHE A 173 -19.52 -9.77 -0.17
C PHE A 173 -19.72 -8.48 -0.96
N VAL A 174 -20.80 -8.42 -1.74
CA VAL A 174 -21.11 -7.28 -2.60
C VAL A 174 -22.45 -6.69 -2.14
N LYS A 175 -22.48 -5.37 -1.92
CA LYS A 175 -23.72 -4.64 -1.66
C LYS A 175 -24.45 -4.42 -2.98
N GLN A 176 -25.65 -5.00 -3.11
CA GLN A 176 -26.55 -4.76 -4.24
C GLN A 176 -27.70 -3.87 -3.78
N VAL A 177 -28.24 -3.08 -4.70
CA VAL A 177 -29.38 -2.19 -4.46
C VAL A 177 -30.45 -2.47 -5.48
N ASP A 178 -31.65 -2.80 -5.00
CA ASP A 178 -32.81 -3.05 -5.83
C ASP A 178 -33.40 -1.72 -6.33
N LEU A 179 -33.61 -1.62 -7.64
CA LEU A 179 -34.16 -0.43 -8.29
C LEU A 179 -35.63 -0.66 -8.62
N SER A 180 -36.46 0.37 -8.43
CA SER A 180 -37.83 0.34 -8.96
C SER A 180 -37.82 0.37 -10.50
N MET A 181 -38.83 -0.23 -11.12
CA MET A 181 -38.92 -0.24 -12.60
C MET A 181 -38.98 1.18 -13.20
N SER A 182 -39.62 2.13 -12.52
CA SER A 182 -39.69 3.52 -12.96
C SER A 182 -38.32 4.19 -13.00
N LEU A 183 -37.49 3.96 -11.98
CA LEU A 183 -36.13 4.48 -11.92
C LEU A 183 -35.23 3.81 -12.96
N ASN A 184 -35.36 2.49 -13.15
CA ASN A 184 -34.59 1.76 -14.16
C ASN A 184 -34.86 2.29 -15.58
N ASN A 185 -36.13 2.55 -15.92
CA ASN A 185 -36.52 3.14 -17.20
C ASN A 185 -36.02 4.58 -17.35
N ALA A 186 -36.02 5.37 -16.28
CA ALA A 186 -35.49 6.73 -16.29
C ALA A 186 -33.97 6.75 -16.55
N ILE A 187 -33.22 5.85 -15.91
CA ILE A 187 -31.77 5.68 -16.14
C ILE A 187 -31.52 5.28 -17.59
N ALA A 188 -32.28 4.32 -18.14
CA ALA A 188 -32.13 3.90 -19.54
C ALA A 188 -32.34 5.06 -20.53
N ARG A 189 -33.39 5.86 -20.35
CA ARG A 189 -33.65 7.07 -21.18
C ARG A 189 -32.56 8.13 -21.04
N HIS A 190 -31.99 8.29 -19.85
CA HIS A 190 -30.91 9.27 -19.66
C HIS A 190 -29.60 8.81 -20.31
N LEU A 191 -29.31 7.50 -20.27
CA LEU A 191 -28.13 6.92 -20.93
C LEU A 191 -28.15 7.08 -22.46
N GLU A 192 -29.33 7.20 -23.08
CA GLU A 192 -29.46 7.55 -24.51
C GLU A 192 -28.98 8.98 -24.83
N GLN A 193 -29.02 9.89 -23.84
CA GLN A 193 -28.62 11.29 -24.01
C GLN A 193 -27.17 11.53 -23.60
N ALA A 194 -26.72 10.92 -22.50
CA ALA A 194 -25.38 11.09 -21.96
C ALA A 194 -24.90 9.82 -21.23
N PRO A 195 -23.61 9.46 -21.35
CA PRO A 195 -23.06 8.32 -20.62
C PRO A 195 -23.03 8.62 -19.11
N ALA A 196 -23.16 7.57 -18.30
CA ALA A 196 -22.93 7.68 -16.87
C ALA A 196 -21.44 7.95 -16.62
N LYS A 197 -21.11 8.98 -15.84
CA LYS A 197 -19.73 9.39 -15.55
C LYS A 197 -19.42 9.19 -14.06
N TYR A 198 -18.31 8.53 -13.79
CA TYR A 198 -17.77 8.28 -12.47
C TYR A 198 -16.45 9.00 -12.35
N ALA A 199 -16.42 10.05 -11.53
CA ALA A 199 -15.19 10.72 -11.15
C ALA A 199 -14.56 9.99 -9.97
N TYR A 200 -13.25 9.72 -10.04
CA TYR A 200 -12.53 9.06 -8.97
C TYR A 200 -11.05 9.47 -8.95
N ARG A 201 -10.40 9.23 -7.80
CA ARG A 201 -8.96 9.36 -7.66
C ARG A 201 -8.29 8.06 -8.10
N LYS A 202 -7.59 8.11 -9.22
CA LYS A 202 -6.77 7.02 -9.73
C LYS A 202 -5.43 7.02 -9.01
N ILE A 203 -4.98 5.87 -8.57
CA ILE A 203 -3.68 5.75 -7.88
C ILE A 203 -2.80 4.79 -8.67
N GLU A 204 -1.62 5.26 -9.06
CA GLU A 204 -0.60 4.44 -9.71
C GLU A 204 0.64 4.35 -8.83
N ILE A 205 1.25 3.16 -8.78
CA ILE A 205 2.52 2.93 -8.08
C ILE A 205 3.57 2.48 -9.07
N ARG A 206 4.74 3.09 -8.98
CA ARG A 206 5.96 2.69 -9.67
C ARG A 206 7.03 2.38 -8.63
N SER A 207 7.94 1.47 -8.96
CA SER A 207 9.11 1.22 -8.15
C SER A 207 10.38 1.30 -8.98
N VAL A 208 11.47 1.69 -8.34
CA VAL A 208 12.80 1.78 -8.94
C VAL A 208 13.82 1.25 -7.98
N PHE A 209 14.69 0.37 -8.47
CA PHE A 209 15.83 -0.13 -7.73
C PHE A 209 17.00 0.85 -7.72
N LEU A 210 17.55 1.11 -6.53
CA LEU A 210 18.75 1.88 -6.27
C LEU A 210 19.86 0.95 -5.81
N GLY A 211 20.84 0.75 -6.68
CA GLY A 211 22.03 -0.04 -6.38
C GLY A 211 23.02 0.66 -5.44
N LYS A 212 23.87 -0.15 -4.81
CA LYS A 212 24.99 0.28 -3.96
C LYS A 212 25.80 1.41 -4.59
N GLY A 213 26.22 2.38 -3.78
CA GLY A 213 27.19 3.41 -4.16
C GLY A 213 26.59 4.62 -4.89
N ARG A 214 25.31 4.60 -5.27
CA ARG A 214 24.64 5.77 -5.84
C ARG A 214 24.51 6.88 -4.80
N GLN A 215 24.77 8.13 -5.21
CA GLN A 215 24.58 9.33 -4.39
C GLN A 215 23.46 10.23 -4.89
N GLU A 216 23.00 10.02 -6.12
CA GLU A 216 21.88 10.72 -6.72
C GLU A 216 21.08 9.79 -7.63
N ILE A 217 19.81 10.13 -7.83
CA ILE A 217 18.95 9.50 -8.83
C ILE A 217 17.98 10.53 -9.40
N THR A 218 17.81 10.48 -10.72
CA THR A 218 16.76 11.18 -11.45
C THR A 218 15.93 10.14 -12.19
N HIS A 219 14.62 10.11 -11.94
CA HIS A 219 13.73 9.10 -12.51
C HIS A 219 12.43 9.74 -13.01
N ALA A 220 12.10 9.52 -14.28
CA ALA A 220 10.82 9.90 -14.87
C ALA A 220 9.72 8.93 -14.38
N ALA A 221 9.05 9.29 -13.28
CA ALA A 221 8.10 8.41 -12.59
C ALA A 221 6.79 8.22 -13.38
N PHE A 222 6.26 9.31 -13.95
CA PHE A 222 5.01 9.32 -14.71
C PHE A 222 5.19 10.16 -15.96
N THR A 223 4.84 9.64 -17.13
CA THR A 223 5.16 10.28 -18.42
C THR A 223 3.97 10.88 -19.15
N SER A 224 2.74 10.51 -18.78
CA SER A 224 1.53 10.90 -19.49
C SER A 224 0.80 12.06 -18.81
N THR A 225 0.73 12.04 -17.49
CA THR A 225 -0.09 12.95 -16.70
C THR A 225 0.66 13.37 -15.43
N CYS A 226 0.38 14.59 -15.01
CA CYS A 226 0.85 15.15 -13.76
C CYS A 226 -0.02 14.63 -12.60
N PRO A 227 0.57 13.97 -11.58
CA PRO A 227 -0.18 13.64 -10.39
C PRO A 227 -0.57 14.91 -9.63
N ARG A 228 -1.67 14.83 -8.89
CA ARG A 228 -2.04 15.83 -7.88
C ARG A 228 -1.13 15.77 -6.67
N ARG A 229 -0.75 14.55 -6.28
CA ARG A 229 0.07 14.26 -5.11
C ARG A 229 1.02 13.12 -5.43
N LEU A 230 2.27 13.29 -5.01
CA LEU A 230 3.26 12.24 -4.97
C LEU A 230 3.52 11.83 -3.53
N VAL A 231 3.67 10.53 -3.31
CA VAL A 231 4.22 9.97 -2.08
C VAL A 231 5.42 9.13 -2.46
N ILE A 232 6.58 9.45 -1.89
CA ILE A 232 7.83 8.73 -2.12
C ILE A 232 8.29 8.11 -0.82
N CYS A 233 8.64 6.82 -0.86
CA CYS A 233 9.25 6.13 0.27
C CYS A 233 10.29 5.11 -0.20
N PHE A 234 11.14 4.65 0.72
CA PHE A 234 12.21 3.72 0.44
C PHE A 234 12.07 2.47 1.31
N VAL A 235 12.28 1.31 0.72
CA VAL A 235 12.30 0.03 1.41
C VAL A 235 13.61 -0.68 1.07
N SER A 236 14.22 -1.39 2.03
CA SER A 236 15.40 -2.21 1.75
C SER A 236 15.09 -3.23 0.65
N ALA A 237 15.95 -3.35 -0.37
CA ALA A 237 15.70 -4.24 -1.50
C ALA A 237 15.48 -5.72 -1.10
N PRO A 238 16.24 -6.33 -0.16
CA PRO A 238 15.93 -7.68 0.33
C PRO A 238 14.53 -7.77 0.95
N ALA A 239 14.08 -6.76 1.71
CA ALA A 239 12.72 -6.74 2.26
C ALA A 239 11.66 -6.66 1.16
N TYR A 240 11.89 -5.83 0.13
CA TYR A 240 11.02 -5.73 -1.04
C TYR A 240 10.90 -7.07 -1.81
N THR A 241 12.01 -7.81 -1.93
CA THR A 241 12.01 -9.14 -2.59
C THR A 241 11.43 -10.27 -1.74
N GLY A 242 11.15 -10.05 -0.45
CA GLY A 242 10.55 -11.05 0.44
C GLY A 242 11.52 -11.74 1.40
N ASN A 243 12.61 -11.10 1.82
CA ASN A 243 13.43 -11.63 2.91
C ASN A 243 12.60 -11.70 4.20
N THR A 244 12.32 -12.91 4.67
CA THR A 244 11.44 -13.16 5.82
C THR A 244 11.96 -12.55 7.13
N ALA A 245 13.26 -12.28 7.25
CA ALA A 245 13.83 -11.66 8.44
C ALA A 245 13.49 -10.16 8.55
N LEU A 246 13.08 -9.54 7.44
CA LEU A 246 12.79 -8.11 7.33
C LEU A 246 11.30 -7.89 7.03
N SER A 247 10.72 -6.85 7.63
CA SER A 247 9.39 -6.41 7.26
C SER A 247 9.43 -5.72 5.89
N PRO A 248 8.59 -6.11 4.92
CA PRO A 248 8.48 -5.41 3.63
C PRO A 248 7.91 -3.99 3.77
N PHE A 249 7.44 -3.63 4.97
CA PHE A 249 6.76 -2.39 5.28
C PHE A 249 7.54 -1.51 6.25
N ASN A 250 8.87 -1.69 6.29
CA ASN A 250 9.78 -0.78 6.96
C ASN A 250 10.20 0.31 5.97
N PHE A 251 9.61 1.50 6.09
CA PHE A 251 9.88 2.63 5.22
C PHE A 251 11.00 3.49 5.80
N GLU A 252 12.21 3.27 5.30
CA GLU A 252 13.42 3.94 5.77
C GLU A 252 13.60 5.32 5.14
N HIS A 253 14.32 6.19 5.83
CA HIS A 253 14.73 7.49 5.31
C HIS A 253 15.88 7.42 4.28
N ALA A 254 16.52 6.27 4.14
CA ALA A 254 17.61 5.99 3.19
C ALA A 254 18.81 6.96 3.22
N ASN A 255 19.02 7.68 4.34
CA ASN A 255 20.01 8.78 4.44
C ASN A 255 19.85 9.84 3.34
N LEU A 256 18.61 10.12 2.95
CA LEU A 256 18.29 11.13 1.96
C LEU A 256 18.74 12.52 2.44
N ARG A 257 19.29 13.33 1.53
CA ARG A 257 19.63 14.74 1.72
C ARG A 257 18.51 15.62 1.17
N THR A 258 18.06 15.33 -0.04
CA THR A 258 17.02 16.12 -0.71
C THR A 258 16.09 15.21 -1.51
N VAL A 259 14.80 15.54 -1.55
CA VAL A 259 13.81 14.96 -2.47
C VAL A 259 13.06 16.08 -3.16
N SER A 260 12.82 15.93 -4.45
CA SER A 260 11.98 16.85 -5.20
C SER A 260 11.34 16.18 -6.41
N ALA A 261 10.22 16.73 -6.84
CA ALA A 261 9.57 16.40 -8.10
C ALA A 261 9.68 17.59 -9.06
N GLU A 262 9.76 17.31 -10.35
CA GLU A 262 9.83 18.30 -11.41
C GLU A 262 8.73 18.03 -12.43
N PHE A 263 7.98 19.06 -12.79
CA PHE A 263 6.96 19.02 -13.82
C PHE A 263 6.89 20.35 -14.55
N GLY A 264 6.99 20.34 -15.89
CA GLY A 264 6.86 21.55 -16.71
C GLY A 264 7.88 22.65 -16.40
N GLY A 265 9.09 22.29 -15.95
CA GLY A 265 10.14 23.23 -15.54
C GLY A 265 9.99 23.80 -14.12
N PHE A 266 8.91 23.45 -13.41
CA PHE A 266 8.72 23.78 -12.00
C PHE A 266 9.21 22.64 -11.11
N GLN A 267 9.81 23.00 -9.97
CA GLN A 267 10.28 22.06 -8.96
C GLN A 267 9.41 22.14 -7.70
N PHE A 268 9.10 20.97 -7.12
CA PHE A 268 8.25 20.78 -5.96
C PHE A 268 8.99 19.95 -4.88
N PRO A 269 9.08 20.42 -3.63
CA PRO A 269 8.77 21.78 -3.21
C PRO A 269 9.71 22.81 -3.86
N ALA A 270 9.27 24.07 -3.96
CA ALA A 270 10.07 25.15 -4.55
C ALA A 270 11.34 25.44 -3.74
N VAL A 271 11.26 25.36 -2.41
CA VAL A 271 12.42 25.39 -1.53
C VAL A 271 12.83 23.96 -1.23
N PRO A 272 14.00 23.50 -1.70
CA PRO A 272 14.45 22.12 -1.48
C PRO A 272 14.63 21.84 0.00
N TYR A 273 14.51 20.57 0.36
CA TYR A 273 14.89 20.10 1.68
C TYR A 273 16.42 20.03 1.81
N ASP A 274 16.93 20.12 3.04
CA ASP A 274 18.31 19.76 3.39
C ASP A 274 18.27 18.89 4.65
N PHE A 275 18.02 17.61 4.40
CA PHE A 275 17.78 16.62 5.43
C PHE A 275 19.07 16.23 6.12
N ASP A 276 18.99 16.17 7.45
CA ASP A 276 19.94 15.51 8.31
C ASP A 276 19.17 14.81 9.43
N PHE A 277 19.00 13.50 9.27
CA PHE A 277 18.27 12.68 10.24
C PHE A 277 18.99 12.52 11.57
N SER A 278 20.29 12.86 11.65
CA SER A 278 21.06 12.82 12.90
C SER A 278 20.89 14.07 13.76
N ASN A 279 20.56 15.21 13.11
CA ASN A 279 20.37 16.52 13.74
C ASN A 279 18.90 16.98 13.69
N ASP A 280 17.95 16.06 13.52
CA ASP A 280 16.51 16.33 13.41
C ASP A 280 16.11 17.33 12.29
N SER A 281 16.94 17.53 11.27
CA SER A 281 16.65 18.40 10.11
C SER A 281 15.66 17.77 9.10
N PHE A 282 14.73 16.94 9.58
CA PHE A 282 13.65 16.33 8.80
C PHE A 282 12.26 16.82 9.21
N VAL A 283 12.17 17.64 10.26
CA VAL A 283 10.89 18.13 10.83
C VAL A 283 10.01 18.81 9.79
N ARG A 284 10.60 19.56 8.85
CA ARG A 284 9.83 20.18 7.76
C ARG A 284 9.11 19.15 6.90
N ALA A 285 9.79 18.08 6.47
CA ALA A 285 9.14 17.01 5.69
C ALA A 285 8.10 16.24 6.51
N PHE A 286 8.30 16.10 7.83
CA PHE A 286 7.30 15.53 8.71
C PHE A 286 6.03 16.39 8.77
N VAL A 287 6.16 17.72 8.88
CA VAL A 287 5.02 18.64 8.81
C VAL A 287 4.38 18.62 7.42
N ASP A 288 5.18 18.71 6.35
CA ASP A 288 4.71 18.69 4.96
C ASP A 288 3.97 17.37 4.63
N MET A 289 4.29 16.26 5.31
CA MET A 289 3.51 15.02 5.23
C MET A 289 2.08 15.19 5.77
N TYR A 290 1.89 15.86 6.91
CA TYR A 290 0.56 16.13 7.46
C TYR A 290 -0.21 17.13 6.59
N VAL A 291 0.45 18.22 6.18
CA VAL A 291 -0.13 19.26 5.32
C VAL A 291 -0.53 18.70 3.97
N GLY A 292 0.34 17.90 3.34
CA GLY A 292 0.07 17.28 2.03
C GLY A 292 -1.05 16.24 2.06
N MET A 293 -1.46 15.78 3.25
CA MET A 293 -2.62 14.92 3.47
C MET A 293 -3.86 15.68 3.97
N ASP A 294 -3.79 17.02 4.03
CA ASP A 294 -4.85 17.94 4.49
C ASP A 294 -5.27 17.70 5.96
N LEU A 295 -4.27 17.44 6.82
CA LEU A 295 -4.47 17.11 8.25
C LEU A 295 -4.05 18.23 9.21
N ASP A 296 -3.64 19.40 8.71
CA ASP A 296 -3.17 20.54 9.49
C ASP A 296 -4.23 21.65 9.71
N ALA A 297 -5.35 21.60 9.00
CA ALA A 297 -6.34 22.69 8.96
C ALA A 297 -7.35 22.71 10.13
N TRP A 298 -6.95 23.24 11.29
CA TRP A 298 -7.90 23.64 12.36
C TRP A 298 -8.71 24.90 11.94
N PRO A 299 -10.05 25.01 12.13
CA PRO A 299 -11.01 24.10 12.77
C PRO A 299 -11.98 23.39 11.81
N ASN A 300 -11.73 23.44 10.49
CA ASN A 300 -12.66 22.94 9.46
C ASN A 300 -12.12 21.69 8.72
N SER A 301 -10.97 21.15 9.10
CA SER A 301 -10.46 19.91 8.53
C SER A 301 -11.31 18.71 8.95
N ASP A 302 -11.26 17.70 8.10
CA ASP A 302 -11.67 16.36 8.45
C ASP A 302 -10.96 15.96 9.77
N GLN A 303 -11.70 15.55 10.79
CA GLN A 303 -11.17 15.23 12.13
C GLN A 303 -10.27 13.98 12.15
N ARG A 304 -9.85 13.53 10.96
CA ARG A 304 -8.96 12.39 10.77
C ARG A 304 -7.61 12.70 11.38
N THR A 305 -7.04 11.68 12.01
CA THR A 305 -5.74 11.75 12.65
C THR A 305 -4.81 10.72 12.04
N LEU A 306 -3.58 11.14 11.74
CA LEU A 306 -2.53 10.25 11.28
C LEU A 306 -1.92 9.49 12.46
N SER A 307 -1.60 8.22 12.26
CA SER A 307 -1.01 7.41 13.32
C SER A 307 0.51 7.56 13.46
N ILE A 308 1.18 8.28 12.56
CA ILE A 308 2.65 8.33 12.43
C ILE A 308 3.24 9.48 13.24
N GLY A 309 4.03 9.16 14.27
CA GLY A 309 4.78 10.16 15.04
C GLY A 309 6.13 10.53 14.43
N MET A 310 6.75 11.63 14.90
CA MET A 310 8.05 12.11 14.43
C MET A 310 9.17 11.05 14.56
N LYS A 311 9.16 10.26 15.65
CA LYS A 311 10.10 9.15 15.84
C LYS A 311 9.91 8.04 14.80
N GLU A 312 8.67 7.69 14.50
CA GLU A 312 8.34 6.69 13.47
C GLU A 312 8.74 7.18 12.09
N PHE A 313 8.47 8.45 11.78
CA PHE A 313 8.90 9.10 10.55
C PHE A 313 10.42 9.01 10.34
N SER A 314 11.21 9.25 11.40
CA SER A 314 12.67 9.18 11.30
C SER A 314 13.26 7.79 11.12
N GLN A 315 12.51 6.72 11.40
CA GLN A 315 13.07 5.35 11.52
C GLN A 315 12.39 4.30 10.64
N SER A 316 11.06 4.31 10.49
CA SER A 316 10.33 3.19 9.90
C SER A 316 9.05 3.52 9.13
N SER A 317 8.62 4.77 9.15
CA SER A 317 7.43 5.26 8.46
C SER A 317 7.73 6.61 7.78
N CYS A 318 8.84 6.66 7.04
CA CYS A 318 9.29 7.86 6.32
C CYS A 318 8.57 7.98 4.97
N PHE A 319 7.65 8.95 4.87
CA PHE A 319 6.89 9.24 3.65
C PHE A 319 7.08 10.69 3.23
N PHE A 320 7.63 10.90 2.04
CA PHE A 320 7.76 12.23 1.47
C PHE A 320 6.53 12.53 0.61
N VAL A 321 5.63 13.36 1.15
CA VAL A 321 4.43 13.80 0.45
C VAL A 321 4.72 15.12 -0.25
N ILE A 322 4.52 15.15 -1.57
CA ILE A 322 4.72 16.35 -2.38
C ILE A 322 3.38 16.66 -3.06
N PRO A 323 2.64 17.68 -2.58
CA PRO A 323 1.49 18.19 -3.32
C PRO A 323 1.98 18.85 -4.60
N MET A 324 1.32 18.54 -5.69
CA MET A 324 1.61 19.09 -7.02
C MET A 324 0.39 19.77 -7.63
N THR A 325 -0.72 19.88 -6.90
CA THR A 325 -1.91 20.65 -7.29
C THR A 325 -1.56 22.11 -7.54
N SER A 326 -2.37 22.79 -8.35
CA SER A 326 -2.13 24.20 -8.67
C SER A 326 -2.20 25.13 -7.44
N THR A 327 -3.02 24.79 -6.46
CA THR A 327 -3.17 25.51 -5.19
C THR A 327 -2.26 24.98 -4.09
N LEU A 328 -1.58 23.84 -4.33
CA LEU A 328 -0.87 23.03 -3.32
C LEU A 328 -1.77 22.48 -2.20
N GLU A 329 -3.08 22.64 -2.32
CA GLU A 329 -4.09 22.14 -1.38
C GLU A 329 -4.79 20.90 -1.96
N ASP A 330 -5.21 19.97 -1.10
CA ASP A 330 -5.99 18.79 -1.52
C ASP A 330 -7.49 19.13 -1.54
N THR A 331 -7.94 19.78 -2.61
CA THR A 331 -9.38 20.05 -2.75
C THR A 331 -10.17 18.80 -3.18
N ASN A 332 -11.44 18.71 -2.76
CA ASN A 332 -12.37 17.67 -3.22
C ASN A 332 -12.77 17.81 -4.71
N GLY A 333 -12.35 18.89 -5.38
CA GLY A 333 -12.66 19.15 -6.78
C GLY A 333 -11.68 18.45 -7.73
N LEU A 334 -12.16 18.11 -8.92
CA LEU A 334 -11.30 17.67 -10.02
C LEU A 334 -10.47 18.84 -10.53
N GLU A 335 -9.17 18.63 -10.68
CA GLU A 335 -8.28 19.56 -11.36
C GLU A 335 -8.19 19.23 -12.84
N LEU A 336 -7.77 20.23 -13.62
CA LEU A 336 -7.47 20.03 -15.02
C LEU A 336 -6.32 19.01 -15.14
N ILE A 337 -6.54 17.95 -15.93
CA ILE A 337 -5.49 16.97 -16.23
C ILE A 337 -4.39 17.67 -17.02
N ARG A 338 -3.22 17.81 -16.42
CA ARG A 338 -2.03 18.37 -17.06
C ARG A 338 -1.20 17.24 -17.65
N GLN A 339 -0.96 17.29 -18.96
CA GLN A 339 -0.12 16.30 -19.64
C GLN A 339 1.35 16.66 -19.51
N GLY A 340 2.19 15.64 -19.34
CA GLY A 340 3.64 15.80 -19.28
C GLY A 340 4.32 14.78 -18.39
N THR A 341 5.65 14.92 -18.30
CA THR A 341 6.49 14.03 -17.49
C THR A 341 6.74 14.61 -16.12
N THR A 342 6.46 13.81 -15.10
CA THR A 342 6.83 14.06 -13.70
C THR A 342 8.11 13.31 -13.38
N THR A 343 9.16 14.06 -13.07
CA THR A 343 10.49 13.51 -12.76
C THR A 343 10.77 13.65 -11.27
N VAL A 344 11.15 12.57 -10.61
CA VAL A 344 11.58 12.57 -9.21
C VAL A 344 13.11 12.63 -9.16
N ARG A 345 13.64 13.53 -8.34
CA ARG A 345 15.07 13.71 -8.09
C ARG A 345 15.38 13.55 -6.60
N CYS A 346 16.34 12.68 -6.30
CA CYS A 346 16.78 12.39 -4.95
C CYS A 346 18.31 12.50 -4.86
N MET A 347 18.81 13.11 -3.79
CA MET A 347 20.24 13.15 -3.43
C MET A 347 20.41 12.58 -2.03
N PHE A 348 21.49 11.84 -1.79
CA PHE A 348 21.75 11.14 -0.53
C PHE A 348 22.98 11.73 0.18
N ASN A 349 22.93 11.82 1.51
CA ASN A 349 24.07 12.27 2.33
C ASN A 349 25.20 11.24 2.35
N GLN A 350 24.86 9.98 2.17
CA GLN A 350 25.80 8.87 2.08
C GLN A 350 25.45 8.01 0.85
N PRO A 351 26.44 7.34 0.23
CA PRO A 351 26.15 6.40 -0.83
C PRO A 351 25.16 5.33 -0.37
N VAL A 352 24.25 4.92 -1.26
CA VAL A 352 23.27 3.85 -1.00
C VAL A 352 23.97 2.61 -0.46
N LYS A 353 23.41 2.04 0.62
CA LYS A 353 23.92 0.86 1.33
C LYS A 353 24.08 -0.35 0.41
N ASP A 354 24.88 -1.32 0.87
CA ASP A 354 25.23 -2.52 0.09
C ASP A 354 24.03 -3.34 -0.39
N GLU A 355 22.98 -3.44 0.41
CA GLU A 355 21.76 -4.18 0.08
C GLU A 355 20.89 -3.48 -0.98
N GLY A 356 21.10 -2.17 -1.21
CA GLY A 356 20.27 -1.36 -2.09
C GLY A 356 18.90 -1.00 -1.50
N TYR A 357 18.23 -0.06 -2.16
CA TYR A 357 16.87 0.38 -1.80
C TYR A 357 15.94 0.23 -3.00
N GLU A 358 14.71 -0.16 -2.74
CA GLU A 358 13.61 0.03 -3.69
C GLU A 358 12.90 1.34 -3.34
N MET A 359 12.92 2.32 -4.24
CA MET A 359 12.14 3.54 -4.13
C MET A 359 10.75 3.30 -4.69
N ILE A 360 9.74 3.47 -3.84
CA ILE A 360 8.34 3.33 -4.20
C ILE A 360 7.76 4.74 -4.38
N ILE A 361 7.15 4.96 -5.53
CA ILE A 361 6.55 6.24 -5.94
C ILE A 361 5.07 5.99 -6.17
N MET A 362 4.22 6.53 -5.30
CA MET A 362 2.78 6.54 -5.46
C MET A 362 2.35 7.89 -6.01
N GLY A 363 1.64 7.89 -7.13
CA GLY A 363 1.00 9.07 -7.71
C GLY A 363 -0.51 8.97 -7.61
N GLU A 364 -1.15 10.05 -7.16
CA GLU A 364 -2.60 10.21 -7.19
C GLU A 364 -3.01 11.14 -8.34
N PHE A 365 -4.00 10.73 -9.12
CA PHE A 365 -4.46 11.40 -10.33
C PHE A 365 -5.98 11.55 -10.30
N ASP A 366 -6.48 12.61 -10.92
CA ASP A 366 -7.91 12.71 -11.25
C ASP A 366 -8.20 11.91 -12.50
N ALA A 367 -9.28 11.13 -12.48
CA ALA A 367 -9.76 10.38 -13.63
C ALA A 367 -11.28 10.32 -13.67
N ILE A 368 -11.82 10.27 -14.89
CA ILE A 368 -13.23 9.98 -15.15
C ILE A 368 -13.32 8.69 -15.95
N MET A 369 -14.22 7.81 -15.52
CA MET A 369 -14.67 6.65 -16.28
C MET A 369 -16.10 6.90 -16.72
N SER A 370 -16.43 6.55 -17.95
CA SER A 370 -17.80 6.64 -18.43
C SER A 370 -18.33 5.32 -18.99
N ILE A 371 -19.62 5.08 -18.80
CA ILE A 371 -20.33 3.91 -19.33
C ILE A 371 -21.51 4.40 -20.16
N ASN A 372 -21.54 4.03 -21.44
CA ASN A 372 -22.58 4.45 -22.36
C ASN A 372 -23.84 3.56 -22.30
N ALA A 373 -24.84 3.87 -23.14
CA ALA A 373 -26.06 3.08 -23.26
C ALA A 373 -25.80 1.60 -23.58
N ASP A 374 -24.81 1.31 -24.42
CA ASP A 374 -24.40 -0.05 -24.81
C ASP A 374 -23.54 -0.76 -23.76
N ARG A 375 -23.37 -0.16 -22.58
CA ARG A 375 -22.55 -0.69 -21.48
C ARG A 375 -21.06 -0.82 -21.80
N VAL A 376 -20.60 -0.12 -22.84
CA VAL A 376 -19.18 0.02 -23.16
C VAL A 376 -18.55 1.04 -22.24
N LEU A 377 -17.47 0.62 -21.59
CA LEU A 377 -16.68 1.43 -20.67
C LEU A 377 -15.61 2.20 -21.44
N SER A 378 -15.42 3.47 -21.10
CA SER A 378 -14.30 4.31 -21.54
C SER A 378 -13.65 4.98 -20.34
N THR A 379 -12.34 5.16 -20.39
CA THR A 379 -11.55 5.83 -19.36
C THR A 379 -10.75 6.96 -19.98
N ASP A 380 -10.54 8.06 -19.25
CA ASP A 380 -9.65 9.12 -19.70
C ASP A 380 -8.25 8.57 -20.04
N GLY A 381 -7.85 8.69 -21.32
CA GLY A 381 -6.59 8.16 -21.86
C GLY A 381 -6.73 7.02 -22.87
N SER A 382 -7.91 6.41 -23.02
CA SER A 382 -8.24 5.57 -24.19
C SER A 382 -8.78 6.46 -25.29
N VAL A 383 -7.96 6.73 -26.32
CA VAL A 383 -8.44 7.24 -27.61
C VAL A 383 -9.20 6.13 -28.33
#